data_AF-A0A946ZPV4-F1
#
_entry.id   AF-A0A946ZPV4-F1
#
_cell.length_a   1.000
_cell.length_b   1.000
_cell.length_c   1.000
_cell.angle_alpha   90.00
_cell.angle_beta   90.00
_cell.angle_gamma   90.00
#
_symmetry.space_group_name_H-M   'P 1'
#
loop_
_entity.id
_entity.type
_entity.pdbx_description
1 polymer ?
#
loop_
_entity_poly.entity_id
_entity_poly.type
_entity_poly.pdbx_seq_one_letter_code
_entity_poly.pdbx_strand_id
1 'polypeptide(L)'
;QVPLKVGISNKPNNKKGNLLVKWFFKKSLYNDKPWRKNLPTSPFAKATEAKDFDSEREMLQKMISQFHELNKRESWNPHPLFGRLSHDQWGKMQYKHLDHHLRQFGV
;
A
#
# COMPACT_ATOMS: atom_id res chain seq x y z
N GLN A 1 7.90 1.11 -3.52
CA GLN A 1 6.60 0.86 -2.84
C GLN A 1 5.42 1.05 -3.80
N VAL A 2 4.89 -0.05 -4.37
CA VAL A 2 3.77 -0.01 -5.33
C VAL A 2 2.48 0.58 -4.72
N PRO A 3 2.06 0.22 -3.48
CA PRO A 3 0.81 0.73 -2.94
C PRO A 3 0.77 2.26 -2.76
N LEU A 4 1.88 2.90 -2.35
CA LEU A 4 1.98 4.35 -2.30
C LEU A 4 1.76 4.99 -3.68
N LYS A 5 2.39 4.46 -4.73
CA LYS A 5 2.18 4.93 -6.12
C LYS A 5 0.71 4.82 -6.56
N VAL A 6 0.03 3.74 -6.18
CA VAL A 6 -1.40 3.54 -6.47
C VAL A 6 -2.25 4.61 -5.78
N GLY A 7 -1.99 4.88 -4.49
CA GLY A 7 -2.71 5.92 -3.75
C GLY A 7 -2.43 7.33 -4.26
N ILE A 8 -1.16 7.65 -4.57
CA ILE A 8 -0.76 8.97 -5.10
C ILE A 8 -1.43 9.23 -6.45
N SER A 9 -1.26 8.30 -7.40
CA SER A 9 -1.79 8.45 -8.76
C SER A 9 -3.32 8.37 -8.84
N ASN A 10 -3.95 7.59 -7.94
CA ASN A 10 -5.40 7.43 -7.82
C ASN A 10 -6.12 7.32 -9.17
N LYS A 11 -5.55 6.53 -10.10
CA LYS A 11 -6.05 6.46 -11.48
C LYS A 11 -7.49 5.92 -11.53
N PRO A 12 -8.36 6.52 -12.36
CA PRO A 12 -9.71 6.02 -12.54
C PRO A 12 -9.66 4.58 -13.07
N ASN A 13 -10.52 3.74 -12.50
CA ASN A 13 -10.68 2.36 -12.91
C ASN A 13 -12.06 1.86 -12.47
N ASN A 14 -12.56 0.82 -13.15
CA ASN A 14 -13.85 0.19 -12.86
C ASN A 14 -13.71 -1.10 -12.04
N LYS A 15 -12.58 -1.30 -11.34
CA LYS A 15 -12.34 -2.55 -10.61
C LYS A 15 -13.20 -2.62 -9.37
N LYS A 16 -14.00 -3.68 -9.27
CA LYS A 16 -14.81 -3.98 -8.07
C LYS A 16 -13.99 -4.56 -6.90
N GLY A 17 -12.68 -4.77 -7.12
CA GLY A 17 -11.80 -5.53 -6.22
C GLY A 17 -12.01 -7.04 -6.38
N ASN A 18 -11.09 -7.84 -5.86
CA ASN A 18 -11.25 -9.29 -5.82
C ASN A 18 -11.96 -9.67 -4.50
N LEU A 19 -13.15 -10.29 -4.59
CA LEU A 19 -13.99 -10.62 -3.43
C LEU A 19 -13.28 -11.54 -2.42
N LEU A 20 -12.52 -12.52 -2.90
CA LEU A 20 -11.75 -13.43 -2.04
C LEU A 20 -10.66 -12.66 -1.31
N VAL A 21 -9.88 -11.86 -2.03
CA VAL A 21 -8.83 -11.00 -1.45
C VAL A 21 -9.42 -10.05 -0.42
N LYS A 22 -10.56 -9.42 -0.74
CA LYS A 22 -11.27 -8.54 0.19
C LYS A 22 -11.68 -9.29 1.46
N TRP A 23 -12.20 -10.51 1.36
CA TRP A 23 -12.60 -11.28 2.53
C TRP A 23 -11.41 -11.67 3.43
N PHE A 24 -10.34 -12.22 2.84
CA PHE A 24 -9.15 -12.65 3.59
C PHE A 24 -8.36 -11.48 4.19
N PHE A 25 -8.20 -10.37 3.44
CA PHE A 25 -7.37 -9.26 3.87
C PHE A 25 -8.13 -8.18 4.64
N LYS A 26 -9.46 -8.01 4.49
CA LYS A 26 -10.18 -6.91 5.17
C LYS A 26 -10.01 -6.95 6.68
N LYS A 27 -10.15 -8.11 7.32
CA LYS A 27 -9.93 -8.22 8.77
C LYS A 27 -8.47 -7.94 9.14
N SER A 28 -7.55 -8.46 8.33
CA SER A 28 -6.11 -8.28 8.52
C SER A 28 -5.64 -6.85 8.29
N LEU A 29 -6.33 -6.05 7.48
CA LEU A 29 -5.96 -4.67 7.13
C LEU A 29 -6.28 -3.67 8.24
N TYR A 30 -7.29 -3.95 9.07
CA TYR A 30 -7.87 -2.98 9.99
C TYR A 30 -7.91 -3.48 11.44
N ASN A 31 -6.91 -4.27 11.82
CA ASN A 31 -6.65 -4.68 13.20
C ASN A 31 -5.20 -4.34 13.58
N ASP A 32 -4.83 -4.53 14.85
CA ASP A 32 -3.48 -4.22 15.33
C ASP A 32 -2.50 -5.40 15.21
N LYS A 33 -2.98 -6.56 14.75
CA LYS A 33 -2.15 -7.75 14.59
C LYS A 33 -1.14 -7.53 13.44
N PRO A 34 0.17 -7.64 13.68
CA PRO A 34 1.16 -7.54 12.62
C PRO A 34 0.93 -8.61 11.56
N TRP A 35 1.22 -8.27 10.30
CA TRP A 35 1.24 -9.25 9.23
C TRP A 35 2.38 -10.25 9.43
N ARG A 36 2.10 -11.53 9.18
CA ARG A 36 3.11 -12.59 9.28
C ARG A 36 4.26 -12.30 8.32
N LYS A 37 5.47 -12.70 8.72
CA LYS A 37 6.63 -12.72 7.83
C LYS A 37 6.38 -13.67 6.66
N ASN A 38 7.08 -13.47 5.54
CA ASN A 38 7.04 -14.33 4.35
C ASN A 38 5.67 -14.39 3.64
N LEU A 39 4.93 -13.27 3.63
CA LEU A 39 3.78 -13.14 2.73
C LEU A 39 4.23 -13.09 1.27
N PRO A 40 3.46 -13.65 0.33
CA PRO A 40 3.84 -13.67 -1.08
C PRO A 40 3.90 -12.26 -1.66
N THR A 41 5.03 -11.93 -2.29
CA THR A 41 5.18 -10.71 -3.09
C THR A 41 4.74 -10.98 -4.53
N SER A 42 3.97 -10.07 -5.11
CA SER A 42 3.57 -10.20 -6.51
C SER A 42 4.81 -10.20 -7.43
N PRO A 43 4.86 -11.03 -8.50
CA PRO A 43 6.03 -11.10 -9.39
C PRO A 43 6.50 -9.75 -9.92
N PHE A 44 5.57 -8.85 -10.30
CA PHE A 44 5.92 -7.53 -10.84
C PHE A 44 6.50 -6.56 -9.79
N ALA A 45 6.35 -6.86 -8.50
CA ALA A 45 6.83 -6.03 -7.39
C ALA A 45 8.12 -6.57 -6.77
N LYS A 46 8.68 -7.67 -7.31
CA LYS A 46 9.98 -8.19 -6.91
C LYS A 46 11.06 -7.29 -7.49
N ALA A 47 12.00 -6.86 -6.67
CA ALA A 47 13.23 -6.22 -7.15
C ALA A 47 14.10 -7.31 -7.79
N THR A 48 14.26 -7.27 -9.11
CA THR A 48 15.10 -8.21 -9.87
C THR A 48 16.43 -7.61 -10.25
N GLU A 49 16.49 -6.28 -10.28
CA GLU A 49 17.63 -5.47 -10.63
C GLU A 49 18.31 -4.89 -9.38
N ALA A 50 19.60 -4.59 -9.51
CA ALA A 50 20.33 -3.86 -8.47
C ALA A 50 19.72 -2.47 -8.27
N LYS A 51 19.59 -2.06 -7.00
CA LYS A 51 19.10 -0.74 -6.59
C LYS A 51 20.09 -0.12 -5.62
N ASP A 52 20.26 1.18 -5.73
CA ASP A 52 20.96 1.96 -4.72
C ASP A 52 20.03 2.22 -3.52
N PHE A 53 20.45 1.82 -2.33
CA PHE A 53 19.61 1.88 -1.14
C PHE A 53 19.27 3.32 -0.73
N ASP A 54 20.25 4.22 -0.77
CA ASP A 54 20.07 5.62 -0.37
C ASP A 54 19.08 6.32 -1.29
N SER A 55 19.21 6.13 -2.61
CA SER A 55 18.28 6.64 -3.62
C SER A 55 16.86 6.10 -3.43
N GLU A 56 16.71 4.79 -3.16
CA GLU A 56 15.39 4.19 -2.92
C GLU A 56 14.77 4.67 -1.59
N ARG A 57 15.59 4.94 -0.57
CA ARG A 57 15.15 5.53 0.71
C ARG A 57 14.62 6.94 0.50
N GLU A 58 15.34 7.80 -0.22
CA GLU A 58 14.87 9.15 -0.53
C GLU A 58 13.57 9.13 -1.33
N MET A 59 13.50 8.25 -2.34
CA MET A 59 12.28 8.10 -3.14
C MET A 59 11.10 7.60 -2.28
N LEU A 60 11.35 6.69 -1.32
CA LEU A 60 10.34 6.26 -0.35
C LEU A 60 9.85 7.43 0.52
N GLN A 61 10.75 8.21 1.11
CA GLN A 61 10.39 9.37 1.93
C GLN A 61 9.54 10.37 1.13
N LYS A 62 9.95 10.68 -0.10
CA LYS A 62 9.19 11.53 -1.01
C LYS A 62 7.77 10.99 -1.26
N MET A 63 7.62 9.69 -1.53
CA MET A 63 6.30 9.09 -1.72
C MET A 63 5.44 9.13 -0.45
N ILE A 64 6.04 8.98 0.73
CA ILE A 64 5.32 9.10 2.01
C ILE A 64 4.80 10.53 2.18
N SER A 65 5.64 11.53 1.97
CA SER A 65 5.24 12.95 2.05
C SER A 65 4.15 13.28 1.03
N GLN A 66 4.32 12.87 -0.24
CA GLN A 66 3.30 13.06 -1.27
C GLN A 66 1.97 12.40 -0.93
N PHE A 67 2.00 11.20 -0.33
CA PHE A 67 0.76 10.55 0.09
C PHE A 67 0.12 11.26 1.29
N HIS A 68 0.93 11.77 2.22
CA HIS A 68 0.45 12.54 3.37
C HIS A 68 -0.27 13.83 2.96
N GLU A 69 0.25 14.54 1.95
CA GLU A 69 -0.38 15.75 1.39
C GLU A 69 -1.80 15.50 0.84
N LEU A 70 -2.15 14.24 0.58
CA LEU A 70 -3.49 13.83 0.10
C LEU A 70 -4.48 13.59 1.25
N ASN A 71 -4.12 13.92 2.50
CA ASN A 71 -4.99 13.77 3.67
C ASN A 71 -6.31 14.55 3.58
N LYS A 72 -6.39 15.59 2.75
CA LYS A 72 -7.64 16.35 2.49
C LYS A 72 -8.40 15.86 1.25
N ARG A 73 -7.94 14.81 0.56
CA ARG A 73 -8.63 14.29 -0.62
C ARG A 73 -9.96 13.65 -0.23
N GLU A 74 -11.05 14.26 -0.68
CA GLU A 74 -12.41 13.82 -0.40
C GLU A 74 -12.88 12.65 -1.27
N SER A 75 -12.41 12.57 -2.52
CA SER A 75 -12.83 11.55 -3.49
C SER A 75 -11.68 10.62 -3.90
N TRP A 76 -11.94 9.32 -3.84
CA TRP A 76 -11.00 8.27 -4.19
C TRP A 76 -11.58 7.37 -5.26
N ASN A 77 -10.77 7.06 -6.29
CA ASN A 77 -11.11 6.01 -7.22
C ASN A 77 -10.99 4.64 -6.52
N PRO A 78 -11.67 3.59 -7.03
CA PRO A 78 -11.57 2.26 -6.44
C PRO A 78 -10.12 1.77 -6.37
N HIS A 79 -9.74 1.18 -5.24
CA HIS A 79 -8.45 0.51 -5.10
C HIS A 79 -8.39 -0.70 -6.06
N PRO A 80 -7.33 -0.88 -6.86
CA PRO A 80 -7.28 -1.93 -7.88
C PRO A 80 -7.50 -3.37 -7.37
N LEU A 81 -7.13 -3.65 -6.11
CA LEU A 81 -7.33 -4.97 -5.48
C LEU A 81 -8.52 -5.03 -4.51
N PHE A 82 -8.87 -3.92 -3.85
CA PHE A 82 -9.81 -3.93 -2.73
C PHE A 82 -11.15 -3.25 -3.09
N GLY A 83 -11.24 -2.67 -4.27
CA GLY A 83 -12.40 -1.90 -4.73
C GLY A 83 -12.53 -0.60 -3.95
N ARG A 84 -13.77 -0.14 -3.75
CA ARG A 84 -14.05 1.10 -3.01
C ARG A 84 -13.57 0.98 -1.56
N LEU A 85 -12.75 1.94 -1.15
CA LEU A 85 -12.27 2.15 0.21
C LEU A 85 -12.70 3.55 0.67
N SER A 86 -12.98 3.73 1.96
CA SER A 86 -13.08 5.07 2.55
C SER A 86 -11.71 5.75 2.61
N HIS A 87 -11.70 7.07 2.84
CA HIS A 87 -10.48 7.83 3.09
C HIS A 87 -9.60 7.17 4.19
N ASP A 88 -10.20 6.88 5.34
CA ASP A 88 -9.51 6.21 6.46
C ASP A 88 -8.97 4.83 6.11
N GLN A 89 -9.69 4.09 5.27
CA GLN A 89 -9.26 2.76 4.84
C GLN A 89 -8.02 2.84 3.94
N TRP A 90 -7.94 3.86 3.08
CA TRP A 90 -6.72 4.17 2.33
C TRP A 90 -5.55 4.52 3.25
N GLY A 91 -5.75 5.34 4.28
CA GLY A 91 -4.71 5.65 5.26
C GLY A 91 -4.23 4.41 6.02
N LYS A 92 -5.16 3.68 6.63
CA LYS A 92 -4.88 2.49 7.45
C LYS A 92 -4.18 1.38 6.65
N MET A 93 -4.62 1.13 5.41
CA MET A 93 -3.98 0.10 4.59
C MET A 93 -2.52 0.46 4.26
N GLN A 94 -2.22 1.75 4.02
CA GLN A 94 -0.88 2.21 3.64
C GLN A 94 0.06 2.17 4.83
N TYR A 95 -0.42 2.66 5.98
CA TYR A 95 0.31 2.52 7.24
C TYR A 95 0.64 1.06 7.52
N LYS A 96 -0.37 0.17 7.47
CA LYS A 96 -0.17 -1.24 7.80
C LYS A 96 0.78 -1.95 6.84
N HIS A 97 0.68 -1.65 5.54
CA HIS A 97 1.60 -2.19 4.55
C HIS A 97 3.04 -1.70 4.75
N LEU A 98 3.21 -0.40 5.03
CA LEU A 98 4.53 0.18 5.23
C LEU A 98 5.18 -0.33 6.52
N ASP A 99 4.45 -0.33 7.64
CA ASP A 99 4.90 -0.88 8.94
C ASP A 99 5.32 -2.36 8.81
N HIS A 100 4.55 -3.18 8.08
CA HIS A 100 4.93 -4.56 7.81
C HIS A 100 6.31 -4.67 7.15
N HIS A 101 6.58 -3.86 6.13
CA HIS A 101 7.87 -3.89 5.45
C HIS A 101 9.02 -3.36 6.30
N LEU A 102 8.82 -2.25 7.02
CA LEU A 102 9.85 -1.71 7.91
C LEU A 102 10.26 -2.75 8.97
N ARG A 103 9.27 -3.37 9.63
CA ARG A 103 9.51 -4.48 10.57
C ARG A 103 10.15 -5.71 9.93
N GLN A 104 9.79 -6.04 8.69
CA GLN A 104 10.38 -7.18 7.97
C GLN A 104 11.88 -6.97 7.77
N PHE A 105 12.30 -5.75 7.46
CA PHE A 105 13.69 -5.39 7.21
C PHE A 105 14.45 -4.92 8.46
N GLY A 106 13.78 -4.78 9.60
CA GLY A 106 14.40 -4.38 10.86
C GLY A 106 14.79 -2.91 10.92
N VAL A 107 14.06 -2.05 10.20
CA VAL A 107 14.20 -0.59 10.19
C VAL A 107 13.10 0.08 11.01
#